data_AF-A0A0Q9SCS9-F1
#
_entry.id   AF-A0A0Q9SCS9-F1
#
_cell.length_a   1.000
_cell.length_b   1.000
_cell.length_c   1.000
_cell.angle_alpha   90.00
_cell.angle_beta   90.00
_cell.angle_gamma   90.00
#
_symmetry.space_group_name_H-M   'P 1'
#
loop_
_entity.id
_entity.type
_entity.pdbx_description
1 polymer ?
#
loop_
_entity_poly.entity_id
_entity_poly.type
_entity_poly.pdbx_seq_one_letter_code
_entity_poly.pdbx_strand_id
1 'polypeptide(L)' 'MWTVIYIAPTAKIAERIKQRLTEEGFLVQVRGISLSKNQFEIVVPEGEVEEVQEVLNSILHR' A
#
# COMPACT_ATOMS: atom_id res chain seq x y z
N MET A 1 -7.53 2.25 -13.41
CA MET A 1 -7.75 3.25 -12.33
C MET A 1 -6.82 2.92 -11.17
N TRP A 2 -6.53 3.86 -10.25
CA TRP A 2 -5.75 3.58 -9.02
C TRP A 2 -6.69 3.42 -7.85
N THR A 3 -6.50 2.36 -7.07
CA THR A 3 -7.40 1.97 -5.96
C THR A 3 -6.63 1.95 -4.66
N VAL A 4 -7.20 2.53 -3.60
CA VAL A 4 -6.64 2.51 -2.24
C VAL A 4 -6.86 1.13 -1.63
N ILE A 5 -5.77 0.46 -1.26
CA ILE A 5 -5.79 -0.87 -0.62
C ILE A 5 -5.52 -0.81 0.88
N TYR A 6 -4.84 0.25 1.34
CA TYR A 6 -4.44 0.39 2.74
C TYR A 6 -4.18 1.85 3.10
N ILE A 7 -4.44 2.22 4.35
CA ILE A 7 -4.10 3.54 4.90
C ILE A 7 -3.13 3.33 6.07
N ALA A 8 -1.86 3.64 5.85
CA ALA A 8 -0.82 3.51 6.84
C ALA A 8 -0.78 4.73 7.78
N PRO A 9 -0.60 4.52 9.11
CA PRO A 9 -0.57 5.61 10.10
C PRO A 9 0.79 6.32 10.20
N THR A 10 1.81 5.87 9.45
CA THR A 10 3.12 6.53 9.37
C THR A 10 3.75 6.29 8.00
N ALA A 11 4.63 7.21 7.56
CA ALA A 11 5.40 7.06 6.32
C ALA A 11 6.26 5.80 6.33
N LYS A 12 6.81 5.43 7.51
CA LYS A 12 7.65 4.25 7.66
C LYS A 12 6.89 2.95 7.36
N ILE A 13 5.63 2.84 7.81
CA ILE A 13 4.79 1.68 7.51
C ILE A 13 4.40 1.68 6.03
N ALA A 14 4.04 2.83 5.47
CA ALA A 14 3.69 2.96 4.08
C ALA A 14 4.83 2.52 3.14
N GLU A 15 6.04 3.01 3.40
CA GLU A 15 7.23 2.65 2.61
C GLU A 15 7.59 1.18 2.79
N ARG A 16 7.44 0.61 4.00
CA ARG A 16 7.67 -0.84 4.20
C ARG A 16 6.70 -1.66 3.36
N ILE A 17 5.40 -1.37 3.40
CA ILE A 17 4.41 -2.11 2.62
C ILE A 17 4.67 -1.96 1.11
N LYS A 18 4.94 -0.74 0.65
CA LYS A 18 5.32 -0.47 -0.74
C LYS A 18 6.53 -1.30 -1.15
N GLN A 19 7.61 -1.30 -0.38
CA GLN A 19 8.80 -2.09 -0.68
C GLN A 19 8.47 -3.58 -0.83
N ARG A 20 7.73 -4.16 0.12
CA ARG A 20 7.36 -5.58 0.08
C ARG A 20 6.51 -5.92 -1.15
N LEU A 21 5.55 -5.09 -1.50
CA LEU A 21 4.72 -5.30 -2.68
C LEU A 21 5.51 -5.10 -3.98
N THR A 22 6.43 -4.13 -4.03
CA THR A 22 7.32 -3.93 -5.18
C THR A 22 8.34 -5.07 -5.33
N GLU A 23 8.81 -5.67 -4.23
CA GLU A 23 9.66 -6.87 -4.27
C GLU A 23 8.97 -8.06 -4.94
N GLU A 24 7.65 -8.18 -4.77
CA GLU A 24 6.82 -9.20 -5.42
C GLU A 24 6.46 -8.86 -6.88
N GLY A 25 6.83 -7.66 -7.34
CA GLY A 25 6.61 -7.23 -8.73
C GLY A 25 5.39 -6.32 -8.96
N PHE A 26 4.65 -5.96 -7.91
CA PHE A 26 3.46 -5.11 -8.04
C PHE A 26 3.79 -3.63 -8.17
N LEU A 27 2.96 -2.92 -8.94
CA LEU A 27 3.03 -1.46 -9.05
C LEU A 27 2.34 -0.79 -7.86
N VAL A 28 3.11 -0.14 -6.99
CA VAL A 28 2.57 0.50 -5.78
C VAL A 28 2.98 1.96 -5.65
N GLN A 29 2.01 2.81 -5.31
CA GLN A 29 2.24 4.21 -4.99
C GLN A 29 1.79 4.53 -3.56
N VAL A 30 2.52 5.43 -2.91
CA VAL A 30 2.18 5.96 -1.59
C VAL A 30 1.79 7.43 -1.76
N ARG A 31 0.61 7.80 -1.26
CA ARG A 31 0.09 9.17 -1.28
C ARG A 31 -0.11 9.67 0.14
N GLY A 32 0.51 10.80 0.49
CA GLY A 32 0.27 11.44 1.77
C GLY A 32 -1.07 12.19 1.75
N ILE A 33 -1.85 12.08 2.83
CA ILE A 33 -3.07 12.87 2.98
C ILE A 33 -2.68 14.25 3.53
N SER A 34 -2.81 15.30 2.71
CA SER A 34 -2.39 16.66 3.06
C SER A 34 -3.04 17.24 4.34
N LEU A 35 -4.20 16.72 4.74
CA LEU A 35 -4.94 17.14 5.93
C LEU A 35 -4.48 16.45 7.22
N SER A 36 -3.91 15.24 7.11
CA SER A 36 -3.51 14.41 8.24
C SER A 36 -2.03 14.08 8.09
N LYS A 37 -1.16 14.78 8.86
CA LYS A 37 0.31 14.60 8.79
C LYS A 37 0.81 13.15 8.99
N ASN A 38 -0.08 12.25 9.41
CA ASN A 38 0.22 10.89 9.79
C ASN A 38 -0.62 9.85 9.02
N GLN A 39 -1.18 10.17 7.86
CA GLN A 39 -1.92 9.17 7.06
C GLN A 39 -1.39 9.10 5.63
N PHE A 40 -1.13 7.87 5.20
CA PHE A 40 -0.52 7.57 3.92
C PHE A 40 -1.34 6.49 3.23
N GLU A 41 -1.99 6.85 2.12
CA GLU A 41 -2.72 5.92 1.28
C GLU A 41 -1.74 5.12 0.44
N ILE A 42 -1.95 3.81 0.40
CA ILE A 42 -1.25 2.91 -0.48
C ILE A 42 -2.22 2.57 -1.59
N VAL A 43 -1.82 2.86 -2.82
CA VAL A 43 -2.65 2.66 -4.00
C VAL A 43 -1.96 1.74 -5.01
N VAL A 44 -2.77 0.91 -5.68
CA VAL A 44 -2.32 -0.01 -6.73
C VAL A 44 -3.26 0.09 -7.95
N PRO A 45 -2.84 -0.36 -9.14
CA PRO A 45 -3.74 -0.52 -10.27
C PRO A 45 -4.91 -1.43 -9.93
N GLU A 46 -6.11 -1.02 -10.33
CA GLU A 46 -7.35 -1.76 -10.10
C GLU A 46 -7.26 -3.24 -10.54
N GLY A 47 -6.54 -3.53 -11.64
CA GLY A 47 -6.36 -4.88 -12.15
C GLY A 47 -5.48 -5.80 -11.29
N GLU A 48 -4.76 -5.25 -10.31
CA GLU A 48 -3.87 -6.01 -9.41
C GLU A 48 -4.43 -6.08 -7.97
N VAL A 49 -5.63 -5.52 -7.71
CA VAL A 49 -6.16 -5.36 -6.34
C VAL A 49 -6.36 -6.70 -5.64
N GLU A 50 -6.92 -7.71 -6.32
CA GLU A 50 -7.15 -9.03 -5.73
C GLU A 50 -5.83 -9.69 -5.31
N GLU A 51 -4.85 -9.76 -6.21
CA GLU A 51 -3.54 -10.36 -5.95
C GLU A 51 -2.78 -9.60 -4.84
N VAL A 52 -2.79 -8.27 -4.91
CA VAL A 52 -2.17 -7.42 -3.88
C VAL A 52 -2.83 -7.63 -2.51
N GLN A 53 -4.15 -7.83 -2.44
CA GLN A 53 -4.83 -8.08 -1.16
C GLN A 53 -4.37 -9.38 -0.51
N GLU A 54 -4.16 -10.45 -1.28
CA GLU A 54 -3.65 -11.72 -0.75
C GLU A 54 -2.24 -11.54 -0.15
N VAL A 55 -1.36 -10.86 -0.88
CA VAL A 55 0.01 -10.59 -0.43
C VAL A 55 0.04 -9.63 0.76
N LEU A 56 -0.77 -8.57 0.73
CA LEU A 56 -0.88 -7.60 1.82
C LEU A 56 -1.31 -8.27 3.13
N ASN A 57 -2.28 -9.19 3.08
CA ASN A 57 -2.70 -9.93 4.26
C ASN A 57 -1.55 -10.75 4.85
N SER A 58 -0.71 -11.36 4.01
CA SER A 58 0.49 -12.08 4.45
C SER A 58 1.55 -11.15 5.09
N ILE A 59 1.67 -9.91 4.59
CA ILE A 59 2.59 -8.90 5.15
C ILE A 59 2.11 -8.39 6.52
N LEU A 60 0.80 -8.22 6.72
CA LEU A 60 0.23 -7.62 7.94
C LEU A 60 0.05 -8.61 9.10
N HIS A 61 -0.19 -9.89 8.83
CA HIS A 61 -0.50 -10.90 9.85
C HIS A 61 0.74 -11.69 10.34
N ARG A 62 1.94 -11.14 10.18
CA ARG A 62 3.20 -11.73 10.66
C ARG A 62 3.82 -10.90 11.77
#